data_AF-A0A4S3JW74-F1
#
_entry.id   AF-A0A4S3JW74-F1
#
_cell.length_a   1.000
_cell.length_b   1.000
_cell.length_c   1.000
_cell.angle_alpha   90.00
_cell.angle_beta   90.00
_cell.angle_gamma   90.00
#
_symmetry.space_group_name_H-M   'P 1'
#
loop_
_entity.id
_entity.type
_entity.pdbx_description
1 polymer ?
#
loop_
_entity_poly.entity_id
_entity_poly.type
_entity_poly.pdbx_seq_one_letter_code
_entity_poly.pdbx_strand_id
1 'polypeptide(L)'
;MHESEIDNYDMDFAMFPRHQEAWNYSTPKLGPEDLDRLLLADWDVQREQPYLFSRTECWAAIRNLPFLRPSVFWVFGGRSFFSPGEAQDTKIRESGVGVGGNGGVDKGMVEKAVLSEGGHNVVCV
;
A
#
# COMPACT_ATOMS: atom_id res chain seq x y z
N MET A 1 -31.24 -13.25 10.62
CA MET A 1 -30.14 -12.65 11.40
C MET A 1 -29.10 -13.72 11.57
N HIS A 2 -28.05 -13.69 10.76
CA HIS A 2 -26.92 -14.60 10.85
C HIS A 2 -25.68 -13.70 10.77
N GLU A 3 -25.35 -13.08 11.90
CA GLU A 3 -24.08 -12.36 12.06
C GLU A 3 -23.00 -13.41 12.28
N SER A 4 -22.30 -13.74 11.20
CA SER A 4 -21.10 -14.56 11.22
C SER A 4 -19.96 -13.79 11.87
N GLU A 5 -19.52 -14.31 13.01
CA GLU A 5 -18.14 -14.37 13.50
C GLU A 5 -17.15 -13.46 12.76
N ILE A 6 -16.96 -12.27 13.33
CA ILE A 6 -15.69 -11.55 13.19
C ILE A 6 -14.70 -12.35 14.02
N ASP A 7 -13.97 -13.26 13.37
CA ASP A 7 -12.85 -13.95 13.97
C ASP A 7 -11.89 -12.89 14.51
N ASN A 8 -11.81 -12.83 15.85
CA ASN A 8 -10.79 -12.12 16.58
C ASN A 8 -9.45 -12.74 16.17
N TYR A 9 -8.80 -12.14 15.16
CA TYR A 9 -7.39 -12.35 14.95
C TYR A 9 -6.70 -11.93 16.23
N ASP A 10 -6.16 -12.93 16.92
CA ASP A 10 -5.32 -12.81 18.08
C ASP A 10 -4.20 -11.81 17.77
N MET A 11 -4.40 -10.56 18.20
CA MET A 11 -3.43 -9.47 18.18
C MET A 11 -2.39 -9.72 19.27
N ASP A 12 -1.92 -10.96 19.37
CA ASP A 12 -0.84 -11.36 20.23
C ASP A 12 0.35 -10.50 19.84
N PHE A 13 0.82 -9.78 20.86
CA PHE A 13 1.75 -8.67 20.86
C PHE A 13 3.05 -9.01 20.09
N ALA A 14 3.01 -8.96 18.76
CA ALA A 14 4.18 -8.92 17.93
C ALA A 14 4.88 -7.62 18.28
N MET A 15 5.99 -7.73 19.01
CA MET A 15 6.82 -6.60 19.40
C MET A 15 7.36 -5.96 18.13
N PHE A 16 6.58 -5.03 17.58
CA PHE A 16 6.97 -4.23 16.43
C PHE A 16 8.23 -3.48 16.86
N PRO A 17 9.35 -3.58 16.13
CA PRO A 17 10.53 -2.81 16.47
C PRO A 17 10.16 -1.33 16.54
N ARG A 18 10.83 -0.55 17.42
CA ARG A 18 10.45 0.86 17.73
C ARG A 18 10.24 1.75 16.49
N HIS A 19 10.91 1.45 15.38
CA HIS A 19 10.71 2.15 14.11
C HIS A 19 9.32 1.89 13.50
N GLN A 20 8.77 0.70 13.69
CA GLN A 20 7.45 0.30 13.25
C GLN A 20 6.36 0.82 14.21
N GLU A 21 6.67 1.01 15.51
CA GLU A 21 5.82 1.77 16.44
C GLU A 21 5.68 3.25 16.03
N ALA A 22 6.78 3.91 15.68
CA ALA A 22 6.74 5.27 15.12
C ALA A 22 6.06 5.33 13.74
N TRP A 23 6.13 4.26 12.95
CA TRP A 23 5.36 4.14 11.72
C TRP A 23 3.86 4.00 12.00
N ASN A 24 3.42 3.62 13.21
CA ASN A 24 2.02 3.37 13.55
C ASN A 24 1.30 4.58 14.16
N TYR A 25 1.77 5.82 13.96
CA TYR A 25 0.95 7.04 14.19
C TYR A 25 -0.16 7.15 13.13
N SER A 26 -0.98 6.12 13.09
CA SER A 26 -2.17 5.95 12.28
C SER A 26 -3.25 6.87 12.80
N THR A 27 -3.79 7.73 11.94
CA THR A 27 -4.93 8.56 12.33
C THR A 27 -6.18 7.67 12.32
N PRO A 28 -6.94 7.59 13.43
CA PRO A 28 -8.19 6.84 13.45
C PRO A 28 -9.11 7.38 12.37
N LYS A 29 -9.72 6.48 11.60
CA LYS A 29 -10.77 6.86 10.67
C LYS A 29 -12.03 7.18 11.47
N LEU A 30 -12.30 8.46 11.71
CA LEU A 30 -13.52 8.89 12.37
C LEU A 30 -14.71 8.64 11.43
N GLY A 31 -15.79 8.04 11.95
CA GLY A 31 -17.07 7.81 11.24
C GLY A 31 -17.76 9.14 10.84
N PRO A 32 -18.82 9.08 10.01
CA PRO A 32 -19.23 10.18 9.13
C PRO A 32 -19.65 11.41 9.97
N GLU A 33 -19.53 12.67 9.55
CA GLU A 33 -20.13 13.31 8.36
C GLU A 33 -19.37 14.62 8.03
N ASP A 34 -19.41 15.07 6.76
CA ASP A 34 -18.99 16.41 6.28
C ASP A 34 -17.59 16.91 6.70
N LEU A 35 -16.57 16.05 6.65
CA LEU A 35 -15.20 16.54 6.61
C LEU A 35 -15.02 17.34 5.30
N ASP A 36 -14.91 18.66 5.44
CA ASP A 36 -14.66 19.55 4.31
C ASP A 36 -13.48 19.00 3.50
N ARG A 37 -13.70 18.79 2.20
CA ARG A 37 -12.69 18.27 1.27
C ARG A 37 -11.38 19.06 1.32
N LEU A 38 -11.43 20.33 1.72
CA LEU A 38 -10.26 21.20 1.85
C LEU A 38 -9.39 20.84 3.06
N LEU A 39 -9.95 20.17 4.07
CA LEU A 39 -9.20 19.71 5.25
C LEU A 39 -8.38 18.45 4.95
N LEU A 40 -8.76 17.68 3.92
CA LEU A 40 -8.16 16.39 3.58
C LEU A 40 -7.98 16.25 2.05
N ALA A 41 -7.26 17.20 1.44
CA ALA A 41 -7.10 17.27 -0.02
C ALA A 41 -6.44 16.03 -0.65
N ASP A 42 -5.62 15.31 0.12
CA ASP A 42 -4.91 14.10 -0.33
C ASP A 42 -5.65 12.79 0.00
N TRP A 43 -6.85 12.87 0.58
CA TRP A 43 -7.64 11.72 1.01
C TRP A 43 -8.63 11.27 -0.08
N ASP A 44 -8.53 10.01 -0.49
CA ASP A 44 -9.45 9.40 -1.45
C ASP A 44 -10.45 8.51 -0.72
N VAL A 45 -11.68 9.01 -0.57
CA VAL A 45 -12.76 8.31 0.13
C VAL A 45 -12.97 6.89 -0.42
N GLN A 46 -12.92 6.68 -1.74
CA GLN A 46 -13.22 5.38 -2.32
C GLN A 46 -12.14 4.34 -2.01
N ARG A 47 -10.87 4.78 -1.94
CA ARG A 47 -9.73 3.88 -1.71
C ARG A 47 -9.37 3.71 -0.24
N GLU A 48 -9.58 4.74 0.57
CA GLU A 48 -9.08 4.81 1.93
C GLU A 48 -10.16 4.48 2.96
N GLN A 49 -11.46 4.60 2.60
CA GLN A 49 -12.58 4.25 3.49
C GLN A 49 -12.61 2.77 3.92
N PRO A 50 -12.17 1.77 3.13
CA PRO A 50 -12.16 0.38 3.62
C PRO A 50 -11.24 0.15 4.83
N TYR A 51 -10.27 1.03 5.09
CA TYR A 51 -9.29 0.87 6.16
C TYR A 51 -9.73 1.55 7.46
N LEU A 52 -9.49 0.91 8.61
CA LEU A 52 -9.80 1.46 9.94
C LEU A 52 -8.91 2.66 10.31
N PHE A 53 -7.78 2.79 9.63
CA PHE A 53 -6.78 3.83 9.85
C PHE A 53 -6.44 4.50 8.52
N SER A 54 -6.34 5.84 8.53
CA SER A 54 -5.92 6.60 7.35
C SER A 54 -4.40 6.85 7.37
N ARG A 55 -3.78 6.73 6.20
CA ARG A 55 -2.35 7.02 5.95
C ARG A 55 -2.18 7.62 4.57
N THR A 56 -2.39 8.93 4.50
CA THR A 56 -2.38 9.68 3.24
C THR A 56 -1.02 9.65 2.56
N GLU A 57 0.09 9.47 3.30
CA GLU A 57 1.44 9.51 2.73
C GLU A 57 1.68 8.35 1.76
N CYS A 58 1.24 7.14 2.12
CA CYS A 58 1.39 5.95 1.27
C CYS A 58 0.59 6.13 -0.03
N TRP A 59 -0.63 6.64 0.07
CA TRP A 59 -1.49 6.86 -1.09
C TRP A 59 -0.98 7.99 -1.99
N ALA A 60 -0.48 9.08 -1.40
CA ALA A 60 0.17 10.16 -2.14
C ALA A 60 1.39 9.63 -2.92
N ALA A 61 2.22 8.77 -2.32
CA ALA A 61 3.34 8.14 -3.02
C ALA A 61 2.87 7.24 -4.18
N ILE A 62 1.85 6.40 -3.95
CA ILE A 62 1.30 5.51 -4.99
C ILE A 62 0.75 6.31 -6.17
N ARG A 63 0.06 7.43 -5.92
CA ARG A 63 -0.47 8.33 -6.97
C ARG A 63 0.63 8.94 -7.84
N ASN A 64 1.86 9.01 -7.34
CA ASN A 64 3.00 9.55 -8.08
C ASN A 64 3.78 8.50 -8.88
N LEU A 65 3.46 7.21 -8.76
CA LEU A 65 4.13 6.14 -9.52
C LEU A 65 4.18 6.38 -11.03
N PRO A 66 3.12 6.91 -11.70
CA PRO A 66 3.17 7.16 -13.13
C PRO A 66 4.26 8.15 -13.55
N PHE A 67 4.71 9.03 -12.66
CA PHE A 67 5.65 10.12 -12.99
C PHE A 67 7.10 9.79 -12.62
N LEU A 68 7.40 8.56 -12.24
CA LEU A 68 8.76 8.13 -11.92
C LEU A 68 9.66 8.16 -13.16
N ARG A 69 10.74 8.96 -13.07
CA ARG A 69 11.80 9.09 -14.10
C ARG A 69 12.94 8.08 -14.01
N PRO A 70 13.40 7.62 -12.82
CA PRO A 70 14.45 6.60 -12.75
C PRO A 70 13.87 5.22 -13.08
N SER A 71 14.72 4.25 -13.41
CA SER A 71 14.30 2.84 -13.50
C SER A 71 13.82 2.33 -12.14
N VAL A 72 12.82 1.45 -12.14
CA VAL A 72 12.17 0.94 -10.93
C VAL A 72 12.27 -0.58 -10.88
N PHE A 73 12.71 -1.11 -9.75
CA PHE A 73 12.71 -2.55 -9.49
C PHE A 73 11.89 -2.83 -8.24
N TRP A 74 10.78 -3.53 -8.41
CA TRP A 74 9.91 -3.93 -7.30
C TRP A 74 10.34 -5.27 -6.71
N VAL A 75 10.30 -5.38 -5.38
CA VAL A 75 10.52 -6.64 -4.68
C VAL A 75 9.30 -6.93 -3.82
N PHE A 76 8.69 -8.10 -4.02
CA PHE A 76 7.49 -8.52 -3.31
C PHE A 76 7.72 -9.82 -2.53
N GLY A 77 7.08 -9.94 -1.38
CA GLY A 77 6.91 -11.21 -0.68
C GLY A 77 5.67 -11.94 -1.15
N GLY A 78 5.82 -13.16 -1.64
CA GLY A 78 4.73 -13.99 -2.17
C GLY A 78 3.68 -14.38 -1.14
N ARG A 79 4.04 -14.40 0.15
CA ARG A 79 3.13 -14.64 1.29
C ARG A 79 2.57 -13.36 1.90
N SER A 80 2.90 -12.18 1.35
CA SER A 80 2.42 -10.91 1.90
C SER A 80 0.98 -10.63 1.48
N PHE A 81 0.11 -10.49 2.48
CA PHE A 81 -1.29 -10.09 2.26
C PHE A 81 -1.43 -8.64 1.74
N PHE A 82 -0.40 -7.81 1.85
CA PHE A 82 -0.37 -6.44 1.30
C PHE A 82 0.10 -6.37 -0.17
N SER A 83 0.60 -7.47 -0.72
CA SER A 83 1.00 -7.55 -2.13
C SER A 83 0.48 -8.83 -2.78
N PRO A 84 -0.85 -9.05 -2.83
CA PRO A 84 -1.42 -10.10 -3.66
C PRO A 84 -1.06 -9.86 -5.14
N GLY A 85 -1.09 -10.92 -5.96
CA GLY A 85 -0.63 -10.86 -7.35
C GLY A 85 -1.21 -9.68 -8.15
N GLU A 86 -2.52 -9.45 -8.07
CA GLU A 86 -3.19 -8.34 -8.73
C GLU A 86 -2.67 -6.95 -8.29
N ALA A 87 -2.38 -6.78 -6.99
CA ALA A 87 -1.82 -5.55 -6.48
C ALA A 87 -0.36 -5.35 -6.93
N GLN A 88 0.41 -6.43 -7.08
CA GLN A 88 1.75 -6.36 -7.67
C GLN A 88 1.68 -5.96 -9.14
N ASP A 89 0.78 -6.56 -9.91
CA ASP A 89 0.60 -6.28 -11.33
C ASP A 89 0.16 -4.84 -11.55
N THR A 90 -0.74 -4.32 -10.71
CA THR A 90 -1.14 -2.92 -10.73
C THR A 90 0.05 -2.00 -10.44
N LYS A 91 0.84 -2.26 -9.39
CA LYS A 91 2.02 -1.44 -9.06
C LYS A 91 3.02 -1.39 -10.21
N ILE A 92 3.25 -2.52 -10.87
CA ILE A 92 4.14 -2.61 -12.03
C ILE A 92 3.59 -1.84 -13.22
N ARG A 93 2.30 -2.05 -13.56
CA ARG A 93 1.66 -1.42 -14.73
C ARG A 93 1.60 0.10 -14.62
N GLU A 94 1.32 0.64 -13.44
CA GLU A 94 1.16 2.08 -13.24
C GLU A 94 2.49 2.83 -13.07
N SER A 95 3.61 2.13 -12.92
CA SER A 95 4.92 2.76 -12.66
C SER A 95 5.50 3.38 -13.94
N GLY A 96 5.77 4.68 -13.92
CA GLY A 96 6.53 5.40 -14.94
C GLY A 96 5.84 5.59 -16.29
N VAL A 97 4.54 5.27 -16.40
CA VAL A 97 3.77 5.36 -17.66
C VAL A 97 3.15 6.74 -17.94
N GLY A 98 3.18 7.65 -16.96
CA GLY A 98 2.64 9.00 -17.06
C GLY A 98 3.53 9.94 -17.86
N VAL A 99 3.02 11.15 -18.12
CA VAL A 99 3.78 12.20 -18.82
C VAL A 99 5.07 12.52 -18.07
N GLY A 100 6.20 12.42 -18.78
CA GLY A 100 7.52 12.64 -18.20
C GLY A 100 8.07 11.47 -17.38
N GLY A 101 7.36 10.34 -17.28
CA GLY A 101 7.85 9.12 -16.65
C GLY A 101 8.88 8.37 -17.51
N ASN A 102 9.45 7.31 -16.94
CA ASN A 102 10.49 6.49 -17.57
C ASN A 102 9.99 5.61 -18.73
N GLY A 103 8.68 5.51 -18.95
CA GLY A 103 8.06 4.70 -20.00
C GLY A 103 7.65 3.29 -19.57
N GLY A 104 7.77 2.96 -18.28
CA GLY A 104 7.24 1.75 -17.68
C GLY A 104 7.89 0.45 -18.15
N VAL A 105 7.12 -0.63 -18.06
CA VAL A 105 7.51 -1.98 -18.47
C VAL A 105 7.80 -2.05 -19.97
N ASP A 106 7.02 -1.34 -20.79
CA ASP A 106 7.15 -1.36 -22.25
C ASP A 106 8.49 -0.81 -22.74
N LYS A 107 9.15 0.05 -21.94
CA LYS A 107 10.50 0.55 -22.20
C LYS A 107 11.60 -0.22 -21.47
N GLY A 108 11.26 -1.30 -20.77
CA GLY A 108 12.21 -2.07 -19.97
C GLY A 108 12.72 -1.32 -18.75
N MET A 109 12.03 -0.26 -18.31
CA MET A 109 12.45 0.59 -17.20
C MET A 109 11.86 0.16 -15.86
N VAL A 110 10.94 -0.81 -15.88
CA VAL A 110 10.24 -1.31 -14.69
C VAL A 110 10.22 -2.84 -14.71
N GLU A 111 10.66 -3.46 -13.61
CA GLU A 111 10.66 -4.92 -13.42
C GLU A 111 10.23 -5.29 -11.98
N LYS A 112 9.92 -6.58 -11.75
CA LYS A 112 9.70 -7.13 -10.40
C LYS A 112 10.41 -8.46 -10.17
N ALA A 113 10.73 -8.71 -8.90
CA ALA A 113 10.93 -10.04 -8.35
C ALA A 113 9.89 -10.34 -7.26
N VAL A 114 9.50 -11.62 -7.17
CA VAL A 114 8.62 -12.14 -6.13
C VAL A 114 9.34 -13.27 -5.42
N LEU A 115 9.57 -13.11 -4.11
CA LEU A 115 10.11 -14.16 -3.27
C LEU A 115 8.94 -15.03 -2.82
N SER A 116 8.78 -16.23 -3.37
CA SER A 116 7.60 -17.09 -3.11
C SER A 116 7.33 -17.29 -1.62
N GLU A 117 8.38 -17.57 -0.84
CA GLU A 117 8.32 -17.74 0.61
C GLU A 117 8.51 -16.44 1.40
N GLY A 118 8.68 -15.29 0.74
CA GLY A 118 8.89 -14.00 1.39
C GLY A 118 7.62 -13.48 2.08
N GLY A 119 7.76 -13.01 3.32
CA GLY A 119 6.71 -12.28 4.05
C GLY A 119 6.67 -10.78 3.70
N HIS A 120 5.84 -9.99 4.41
CA HIS A 120 5.68 -8.56 4.16
C HIS A 120 6.99 -7.75 4.29
N ASN A 121 7.81 -8.08 5.28
CA ASN A 121 9.07 -7.39 5.50
C ASN A 121 10.19 -7.83 4.54
N VAL A 122 9.88 -8.67 3.55
CA VAL A 122 10.83 -9.23 2.57
C VAL A 122 12.17 -9.59 3.21
N VAL A 123 12.10 -10.29 4.35
CA VAL A 123 13.30 -10.84 4.99
C VAL A 123 13.51 -12.22 4.38
N CYS A 124 14.61 -12.37 3.65
CA CYS A 124 15.14 -13.69 3.30
C CYS A 124 15.60 -14.33 4.60
N VAL A 125 14.94 -15.43 5.01
CA VAL A 125 15.44 -16.32 6.07
C VAL A 125 16.11 -17.51 5.41
#